data_AF-E6W9E2-F1
#
_entry.id   AF-E6W9E2-F1
#
_cell.length_a   1.000
_cell.length_b   1.000
_cell.length_c   1.000
_cell.angle_alpha   90.00
_cell.angle_beta   90.00
_cell.angle_gamma   90.00
#
_symmetry.space_group_name_H-M   'P 1'
#
loop_
_entity.id
_entity.type
_entity.pdbx_description
1 polymer ?
#
loop_
_entity_poly.entity_id
_entity_poly.type
_entity_poly.pdbx_seq_one_letter_code
_entity_poly.pdbx_strand_id
1 'polypeptide(L)' 'MSLETAPDEIKLAVDLIQLLEENRVPTATVLAALAIVRRDYEQKQAAEKSATNSL' A
#
# COMPACT_ATOMS: atom_id res chain seq x y z
N MET A 1 -23.74 -3.79 0.33
CA MET A 1 -23.28 -2.45 -0.07
C MET A 1 -21.97 -2.66 -0.82
N SER A 2 -21.91 -2.26 -2.09
CA SER A 2 -20.87 -2.71 -3.02
C SER A 2 -19.57 -1.91 -2.89
N LEU A 3 -18.46 -2.62 -2.69
CA LEU A 3 -17.08 -2.09 -2.78
C LEU A 3 -16.74 -1.49 -4.16
N GLU A 4 -17.60 -1.68 -5.16
CA GLU A 4 -17.38 -1.19 -6.53
C GLU A 4 -17.27 0.34 -6.63
N THR A 5 -17.92 1.07 -5.72
CA THR A 5 -17.86 2.55 -5.66
C THR A 5 -16.78 3.10 -4.73
N ALA A 6 -16.02 2.23 -4.05
CA ALA A 6 -14.96 2.66 -3.16
C ALA A 6 -13.77 3.25 -3.93
N PRO A 7 -13.04 4.22 -3.36
CA PRO A 7 -11.76 4.69 -3.89
C PRO A 7 -10.78 3.53 -4.08
N ASP A 8 -9.89 3.64 -5.07
CA ASP A 8 -8.96 2.57 -5.45
C ASP A 8 -8.02 2.20 -4.29
N GLU A 9 -7.63 3.17 -3.46
CA GLU A 9 -6.82 2.94 -2.26
C GLU A 9 -7.54 2.08 -1.20
N ILE A 10 -8.87 2.22 -1.10
CA ILE A 10 -9.68 1.42 -0.17
C ILE A 10 -9.81 -0.01 -0.70
N LYS A 11 -10.06 -0.18 -2.00
CA LYS A 11 -10.13 -1.51 -2.64
C LYS A 11 -8.81 -2.27 -2.48
N LEU A 12 -7.69 -1.61 -2.79
CA LEU A 12 -6.36 -2.18 -2.64
C LEU A 12 -6.06 -2.57 -1.18
N ALA A 13 -6.46 -1.74 -0.21
CA ALA A 13 -6.27 -2.06 1.20
C ALA A 13 -7.07 -3.31 1.61
N VAL A 14 -8.32 -3.44 1.14
CA VAL A 14 -9.16 -4.61 1.42
C VAL A 14 -8.56 -5.88 0.82
N ASP A 15 -8.15 -5.85 -0.44
CA ASP A 15 -7.52 -6.99 -1.11
C ASP A 15 -6.23 -7.43 -0.41
N LEU A 16 -5.42 -6.46 0.02
CA LEU A 16 -4.17 -6.72 0.74
C LEU A 16 -4.43 -7.35 2.11
N ILE A 17 -5.44 -6.86 2.86
CA ILE A 17 -5.81 -7.44 4.14
C ILE A 17 -6.29 -8.88 3.96
N GLN A 18 -7.16 -9.13 2.98
CA GLN A 18 -7.64 -10.48 2.68
C GLN A 18 -6.48 -11.44 2.38
N LEU A 19 -5.55 -11.04 1.51
CA LEU A 19 -4.38 -11.86 1.18
C LEU A 19 -3.54 -12.20 2.42
N LEU A 20 -3.32 -11.22 3.29
CA LEU A 20 -2.52 -11.41 4.50
C LEU A 20 -3.21 -12.32 5.53
N GLU A 21 -4.53 -12.22 5.65
CA GLU A 21 -5.35 -13.09 6.49
C GLU A 21 -5.37 -14.53 5.97
N GLU A 22 -5.53 -14.73 4.66
CA GLU A 22 -5.48 -16.04 4.01
C GLU A 22 -4.13 -16.75 4.25
N ASN A 23 -3.04 -15.98 4.23
CA ASN A 23 -1.70 -16.47 4.54
C ASN A 23 -1.40 -16.57 6.04
N ARG A 24 -2.36 -16.23 6.91
CA ARG A 24 -2.24 -16.26 8.39
C ARG A 24 -1.01 -15.50 8.90
N VAL A 25 -0.66 -14.39 8.25
CA VAL A 25 0.50 -13.60 8.63
C VAL A 25 0.23 -12.91 9.97
N PRO A 26 1.13 -13.01 10.97
CA PRO A 26 0.94 -12.32 12.24
C PRO A 26 0.81 -10.80 12.05
N THR A 27 -0.12 -10.16 12.77
CA THR A 27 -0.37 -8.72 12.68
C THR A 27 0.89 -7.88 12.90
N ALA A 28 1.76 -8.27 13.84
CA ALA A 28 3.02 -7.58 14.08
C ALA A 28 3.94 -7.60 12.85
N THR A 29 4.00 -8.72 12.14
CA THR A 29 4.77 -8.88 10.90
C THR A 29 4.15 -8.06 9.77
N VAL A 30 2.82 -8.06 9.65
CA VAL A 30 2.09 -7.22 8.68
C VAL A 30 2.42 -5.75 8.88
N LEU A 31 2.30 -5.25 10.11
CA LEU A 31 2.57 -3.84 10.42
C LEU A 31 4.01 -3.44 10.09
N ALA A 32 4.98 -4.30 10.42
CA ALA A 32 6.38 -4.07 10.06
C ALA A 32 6.60 -4.05 8.54
N ALA A 33 5.99 -4.98 7.80
CA ALA A 33 6.07 -5.03 6.34
C ALA A 33 5.43 -3.80 5.69
N LEU A 34 4.24 -3.38 6.15
CA LEU A 34 3.56 -2.18 5.66
C LEU A 34 4.38 -0.90 5.90
N ALA A 35 5.11 -0.81 7.01
CA ALA A 35 6.02 0.32 7.26
C ALA A 35 7.18 0.38 6.25
N ILE A 36 7.72 -0.79 5.87
CA ILE A 36 8.76 -0.89 4.84
C ILE A 36 8.20 -0.51 3.47
N VAL A 37 7.05 -1.08 3.09
CA VAL A 37 6.38 -0.79 1.82
C VAL A 37 6.06 0.70 1.71
N ARG A 38 5.48 1.30 2.76
CA ARG A 38 5.20 2.74 2.78
C ARG A 38 6.46 3.56 2.50
N ARG A 39 7.57 3.26 3.18
CA ARG A 39 8.85 3.96 2.99
C ARG A 39 9.38 3.83 1.57
N ASP A 40 9.26 2.66 0.96
CA ASP A 40 9.69 2.42 -0.44
C ASP A 40 8.88 3.27 -1.43
N TYR A 41 7.55 3.33 -1.27
CA TYR A 41 6.70 4.18 -2.10
C TYR A 41 6.89 5.67 -1.84
N GLU A 42 7.16 6.10 -0.61
CA GLU A 42 7.55 7.47 -0.30
C GLU A 42 8.84 7.88 -1.03
N GLN A 43 9.83 6.98 -1.08
CA GLN A 43 11.08 7.20 -1.83
C GLN A 43 10.84 7.27 -3.34
N LYS A 44 10.04 6.36 -3.89
CA LYS A 44 9.65 6.38 -5.31
C LYS A 44 8.89 7.66 -5.67
N GLN A 45 7.93 8.08 -4.85
CA GLN A 45 7.20 9.32 -5.05
C GLN A 45 8.14 10.54 -5.00
N ALA A 46 9.11 10.56 -4.08
CA ALA A 46 10.12 11.62 -4.03
C ALA A 46 10.98 11.64 -5.30
N ALA A 47 11.42 10.47 -5.78
CA ALA A 47 12.18 10.35 -7.02
C ALA A 47 11.38 10.81 -8.26
N GLU A 48 10.09 10.44 -8.35
CA GLU A 48 9.17 10.89 -9.40
C GLU A 48 9.03 12.42 -9.39
N LYS A 49 8.80 13.01 -8.21
CA LYS A 49 8.73 14.47 -8.05
C LYS A 49 10.03 15.16 -8.46
N SER A 50 11.20 14.62 -8.09
CA SER A 50 12.50 15.16 -8.50
C SER A 50 12.73 15.06 -10.01
N ALA A 51 12.25 13.99 -10.66
CA ALA A 51 12.32 13.83 -12.11
C ALA A 51 11.39 14.79 -12.86
N THR A 52 10.19 15.07 -12.34
CA THR A 52 9.24 16.03 -12.94
C THR A 52 9.70 17.48 -12.76
N ASN A 53 10.36 17.83 -11.65
CA ASN A 53 10.86 19.19 -11.40
C ASN A 53 12.11 19.57 -12.20
N SER A 54 12.67 18.65 -13.00
CA SER A 54 13.87 18.86 -13.81
C SER A 54 13.58 19.04 -15.31
N LEU A 55 12.29 19.14 -15.69
CA LEU A 55 11.77 19.46 -17.02
C LEU A 55 11.12 20.85 -17.01
#